data_AF-A0A2S6RCB7-F1
#
_entry.id   AF-A0A2S6RCB7-F1
#
_cell.length_a   1.000
_cell.length_b   1.000
_cell.length_c   1.000
_cell.angle_alpha   90.00
_cell.angle_beta   90.00
_cell.angle_gamma   90.00
#
_symmetry.space_group_name_H-M   'P 1'
#
loop_
_entity.id
_entity.type
_entity.pdbx_description
1 polymer ?
#
loop_
_entity_poly.entity_id
_entity_poly.type
_entity_poly.pdbx_seq_one_letter_code
_entity_poly.pdbx_strand_id
1 'polypeptide(L)' 'MGYRKISHYLNEKNILTERGNRWGNNYVYSVLKRYQERQNRIRNIINKKYEPEISNLWLEYY' A
#
# COMPACT_ATOMS: atom_id res chain seq x y z
N MET A 1 -15.32 5.37 -12.76
CA MET A 1 -14.29 6.15 -13.47
C MET A 1 -13.23 5.20 -14.01
N GLY A 2 -13.06 5.06 -15.32
CA GLY A 2 -12.09 4.12 -15.90
C GLY A 2 -10.64 4.63 -15.80
N TYR A 3 -9.66 3.73 -15.78
CA TYR A 3 -8.23 4.07 -15.65
C TYR A 3 -7.75 5.04 -16.72
N ARG A 4 -8.30 4.95 -17.94
CA ARG A 4 -8.03 5.88 -19.05
C ARG A 4 -8.44 7.30 -18.73
N LYS A 5 -9.60 7.50 -18.12
CA LYS A 5 -10.08 8.84 -17.77
C LYS A 5 -9.22 9.46 -16.66
N ILE A 6 -8.73 8.63 -15.73
CA ILE A 6 -7.82 9.07 -14.66
C ILE A 6 -6.45 9.46 -15.23
N SER A 7 -5.87 8.65 -16.13
CA SER A 7 -4.57 8.99 -16.74
C SER A 7 -4.64 10.28 -17.55
N HIS A 8 -5.70 10.48 -18.34
CA HIS A 8 -5.93 11.75 -19.05
C HIS A 8 -6.03 12.94 -18.08
N TYR A 9 -6.87 12.84 -17.04
CA TYR A 9 -7.04 13.90 -16.05
C TYR A 9 -5.71 14.28 -15.37
N LEU A 10 -4.89 13.29 -14.97
CA LEU A 10 -3.60 13.54 -14.32
C LEU A 10 -2.61 14.20 -15.28
N ASN A 11 -2.58 13.76 -16.54
CA ASN A 11 -1.72 14.34 -17.57
C ASN A 11 -2.14 15.76 -17.97
N GLU A 12 -3.45 16.06 -18.04
CA GLU A 12 -3.98 17.40 -18.28
C GLU A 12 -3.60 18.38 -17.17
N LYS A 13 -3.49 17.90 -15.94
CA LYS A 13 -3.03 18.67 -14.78
C LYS A 13 -1.51 18.78 -14.68
N ASN A 14 -0.76 18.28 -15.67
CA ASN A 14 0.71 18.20 -15.66
C ASN A 14 1.29 17.49 -14.43
N ILE A 15 0.54 16.54 -13.85
CA ILE A 15 1.02 15.73 -12.74
C ILE A 15 1.81 14.57 -13.31
N LEU A 16 3.09 14.49 -12.97
CA LEU A 16 3.93 13.36 -13.33
C LEU A 16 3.83 12.26 -12.27
N THR A 17 4.15 11.03 -12.67
CA THR A 17 4.39 9.94 -11.72
C THR A 17 5.59 10.26 -10.83
N GLU A 18 5.77 9.51 -9.74
CA GLU A 18 6.91 9.65 -8.83
C GLU A 18 8.28 9.62 -9.55
N ARG A 19 8.36 8.88 -10.67
CA ARG A 19 9.58 8.77 -11.50
C ARG A 19 9.69 9.83 -12.60
N GLY A 20 8.78 10.81 -12.65
CA GLY A 20 8.76 11.86 -13.66
C GLY A 20 8.11 11.46 -15.00
N ASN A 21 7.50 10.27 -15.12
CA ASN A 21 6.83 9.84 -16.35
C ASN A 21 5.38 10.31 -16.42
N ARG A 22 4.83 10.43 -17.64
CA ARG A 22 3.39 10.62 -17.87
C ARG A 22 2.57 9.41 -17.42
N TRP A 23 1.33 9.64 -17.06
CA TRP A 23 0.41 8.59 -16.63
C TRP A 23 -0.10 7.77 -17.81
N GLY A 24 0.11 6.45 -17.74
CA GLY A 24 -0.57 5.46 -18.57
C GLY A 24 -1.61 4.69 -17.77
N ASN A 25 -2.54 4.01 -18.45
CA ASN A 25 -3.59 3.22 -17.79
C ASN A 25 -3.00 2.13 -16.88
N ASN A 26 -1.91 1.51 -17.30
CA ASN A 26 -1.20 0.48 -16.53
C ASN A 26 -0.61 1.04 -15.23
N TYR A 27 -0.11 2.29 -15.24
CA TYR A 27 0.40 2.96 -14.05
C TYR A 27 -0.72 3.30 -13.07
N VAL A 28 -1.86 3.78 -13.57
CA VAL A 28 -3.03 4.03 -12.73
C VAL A 28 -3.49 2.74 -12.05
N TYR A 29 -3.62 1.66 -12.82
CA TYR A 29 -4.00 0.36 -12.27
C TYR A 29 -3.01 -0.15 -11.21
N SER A 30 -1.71 -0.13 -11.50
CA SER A 30 -0.70 -0.67 -10.59
C SER A 30 -0.65 0.11 -9.27
N VAL A 31 -0.74 1.45 -9.32
CA VAL A 31 -0.76 2.30 -8.13
C VAL A 31 -2.00 2.01 -7.26
N LEU A 32 -3.19 1.96 -7.88
CA LEU A 32 -4.43 1.67 -7.15
C LEU A 32 -4.41 0.27 -6.53
N LYS A 33 -3.90 -0.73 -7.26
CA LYS A 33 -3.73 -2.09 -6.75
C LYS A 33 -2.79 -2.12 -5.52
N ARG A 34 -1.60 -1.52 -5.63
CA ARG A 34 -0.63 -1.47 -4.51
C ARG A 34 -1.18 -0.72 -3.30
N TYR A 35 -1.93 0.34 -3.52
CA TYR A 35 -2.62 1.05 -2.45
C TYR A 35 -3.61 0.14 -1.73
N GLN A 36 -4.45 -0.60 -2.46
CA GLN A 36 -5.41 -1.54 -1.87
C GLN A 36 -4.72 -2.66 -1.08
N GLU A 37 -3.65 -3.26 -1.63
CA GLU A 37 -2.83 -4.25 -0.92
C GLU A 37 -2.27 -3.68 0.39
N ARG A 38 -1.77 -2.43 0.38
CA ARG A 38 -1.27 -1.75 1.57
C ARG A 38 -2.37 -1.55 2.61
N GLN A 39 -3.54 -1.07 2.21
CA GLN A 39 -4.67 -0.88 3.12
C GLN A 39 -5.10 -2.20 3.78
N ASN A 40 -5.14 -3.29 2.99
CA ASN A 40 -5.46 -4.61 3.52
C ASN A 40 -4.43 -5.09 4.55
N ARG A 41 -3.12 -4.87 4.31
CA ARG A 41 -2.07 -5.21 5.29
C ARG A 41 -2.20 -4.40 6.58
N ILE A 42 -2.42 -3.09 6.48
CA ILE A 42 -2.60 -2.22 7.64
C ILE A 42 -3.78 -2.69 8.47
N ARG A 43 -4.92 -2.98 7.83
CA ARG A 43 -6.15 -3.38 8.51
C ARG A 43 -6.05 -4.76 9.16
N ASN A 44 -5.47 -5.74 8.46
CA ASN A 44 -5.53 -7.14 8.85
C ASN A 44 -4.32 -7.63 9.67
N ILE A 45 -3.19 -6.92 9.59
CA ILE A 45 -1.93 -7.33 10.23
C ILE A 45 -1.56 -6.31 11.31
N ILE A 46 -1.35 -5.05 10.93
CA ILE A 46 -0.83 -4.03 11.86
C ILE A 46 -1.86 -3.66 12.92
N ASN A 47 -3.10 -3.42 12.51
CA ASN A 47 -4.18 -3.05 13.44
C ASN A 47 -4.81 -4.26 14.13
N LYS A 48 -4.39 -5.48 13.80
CA LYS A 48 -4.88 -6.68 14.47
C LYS A 48 -4.18 -6.77 15.83
N LYS A 49 -4.92 -6.44 16.88
CA LYS A 49 -4.47 -6.64 18.25
C LYS A 49 -4.47 -8.15 18.51
N TYR A 50 -3.29 -8.69 18.76
CA TYR A 50 -3.12 -10.03 19.28
C TYR A 50 -3.09 -9.93 20.80
N GLU A 51 -3.78 -10.84 21.49
CA GLU A 51 -3.64 -10.92 22.94
C GLU A 51 -2.20 -11.38 23.24
N PRO A 52 -1.48 -10.70 24.15
CA PRO A 52 -0.15 -11.12 24.52
C PRO A 52 -0.22 -12.45 25.28
N GLU A 53 0.38 -13.50 24.72
CA GLU A 53 0.64 -14.73 25.45
C GLU A 53 1.89 -14.52 26.31
N ILE A 54 1.71 -14.38 27.62
CA ILE A 54 2.81 -14.29 28.58
C ILE A 54 3.30 -15.71 28.85
N SER A 55 4.49 -16.07 28.36
CA SER A 55 5.16 -17.32 28.71
C SER A 55 6.19 -17.12 29.82
N ASN A 56 6.42 -18.16 30.62
CA ASN A 56 7.44 -18.14 31.66
C ASN A 56 8.82 -18.24 31.02
N LEU A 57 9.61 -17.18 31.12
CA LEU A 57 11.01 -17.16 30.69
C LEU A 57 11.91 -17.68 31.82
N TRP A 58 12.70 -18.72 31.56
CA TRP A 58 13.69 -19.24 32.50
C TRP A 58 15.10 -18.91 32.00
N LEU A 59 15.93 -18.37 32.89
CA LEU A 59 17.33 -18.03 32.64
C LEU A 59 18.21 -18.91 33.55
N GLU A 60 19.07 -19.71 32.94
CA GLU A 60 20.12 -20.45 33.63
C GLU A 60 21.46 -19.76 33.38
N TYR A 61 22.24 -19.54 34.45
CA TYR A 61 23.63 -19.06 34.38
C TYR A 61 24.57 -20.21 34.74
N TYR A 62 25.62 -20.39 33.95
CA TYR A 62 26.71 -21.37 34.15
C TYR A 62 27.86 -20.78 34.96
#